data_AF-A0A640QI97-F1
#
_entry.id   AF-A0A640QI97-F1
#
_cell.length_a   1.000
_cell.length_b   1.000
_cell.length_c   1.000
_cell.angle_alpha   90.00
_cell.angle_beta   90.00
_cell.angle_gamma   90.00
#
_symmetry.space_group_name_H-M   'P 1'
#
loop_
_entity.id
_entity.type
_entity.pdbx_description
1 polymer ?
#
loop_
_entity_poly.entity_id
_entity_poly.type
_entity_poly.pdbx_seq_one_letter_code
_entity_poly.pdbx_strand_id
1 'polypeptide(L)'
;MLRILFAWLVIACFCPTANAANFNDPQSMLSLDSDVVFAVSNSAELTGDEQWFYNADVIERSPSHYLHFKVRVYNQLDTQVPVWFSISFPAIKRLTVTDGTKRWVTGDSLPFSSRPVNAPNYHFPSILPQSAYTEFSGTMKGEILRYSFSVATPEYYSNLYMKTLQRDMAFFGAMGLLTVLCTLGFIASRNLVFLSFASFIFTITFWFLRVFGYAFELLWPNTPNLNDISYAVSIYSVLITAFWVLFQTLARDNHEVYGAKPVKRFCAILPFIGILLWQSVGLDSALKLPVILFFPFLLIAGITIFVEHKRGSDRAKWLAAAMLPVTFSTLVLTIIALFEVELYLEPIATFMTGLVMTCLFMVALTANYMVKVAQRERDAQKEAAQLKSEQTFKLEALVRERTLALEQTNIALAELASKDSLTELPNRRTLDLFVDKTFDKTLHNHAALAIALIDLDHFKSINDTFGHDAGDEVLKGIANILAPLNDEGQVAARYGGEEFAIAKRVTQPNGNQSSEAEEFAKQLEIVHRAFNQLAIASIDNRKLGACIGWTLCKGSDDIVEAFRRADKALYVAKDKGRNLIIPAL
;
A
#
# COMPACT_ATOMS: atom_id res chain seq x y z
N MET A 1 -64.83 25.73 -67.12
CA MET A 1 -64.84 24.25 -67.27
C MET A 1 -63.48 23.62 -67.62
N LEU A 2 -62.34 24.32 -67.45
CA LEU A 2 -61.01 23.77 -67.76
C LEU A 2 -60.12 23.53 -66.52
N ARG A 3 -60.57 23.87 -65.31
CA ARG A 3 -59.81 23.70 -64.05
C ARG A 3 -60.17 22.45 -63.24
N ILE A 4 -61.24 21.73 -63.63
CA ILE A 4 -61.68 20.50 -62.94
C ILE A 4 -61.14 19.24 -63.65
N LEU A 5 -60.78 19.34 -64.94
CA LEU A 5 -60.19 18.23 -65.71
C LEU A 5 -58.71 17.97 -65.42
N PHE A 6 -57.97 18.94 -64.88
CA PHE A 6 -56.56 18.76 -64.50
C PHE A 6 -56.36 18.12 -63.12
N ALA A 7 -57.39 18.16 -62.26
CA ALA A 7 -57.33 17.55 -60.92
C ALA A 7 -57.61 16.04 -60.94
N TRP A 8 -58.33 15.53 -61.94
CA TRP A 8 -58.63 14.09 -62.06
C TRP A 8 -57.57 13.29 -62.84
N LEU A 9 -56.70 13.96 -63.60
CA LEU A 9 -55.63 13.29 -64.37
C LEU A 9 -54.31 13.11 -63.57
N VAL A 10 -54.23 13.66 -62.35
CA VAL A 10 -53.08 13.49 -61.43
C VAL A 10 -53.39 12.51 -60.27
N ILE A 11 -54.65 12.08 -60.13
CA ILE A 11 -55.09 11.18 -59.04
C ILE A 11 -55.28 9.73 -59.53
N ALA A 12 -55.00 9.43 -60.80
CA ALA A 12 -54.96 8.07 -61.32
C ALA A 12 -53.50 7.61 -61.48
N CYS A 13 -53.11 6.61 -60.70
CA CYS A 13 -51.90 5.78 -60.86
C CYS A 13 -50.55 6.42 -60.53
N PHE A 14 -50.28 6.67 -59.25
CA PHE A 14 -48.94 6.45 -58.69
C PHE A 14 -49.07 5.79 -57.32
N CYS A 15 -49.40 4.50 -57.31
CA CYS A 15 -48.90 3.65 -56.24
C CYS A 15 -47.40 3.48 -56.57
N PRO A 16 -46.46 4.04 -55.80
CA PRO A 16 -45.05 3.86 -56.09
C PRO A 16 -44.76 2.36 -56.06
N THR A 17 -44.49 1.81 -57.24
CA THR A 17 -43.97 0.45 -57.34
C THR A 17 -42.55 0.50 -56.80
N ALA A 18 -42.22 -0.40 -55.87
CA ALA A 18 -40.85 -0.48 -55.38
C ALA A 18 -39.92 -0.66 -56.59
N ASN A 19 -38.89 0.18 -56.69
CA ASN A 19 -37.85 -0.03 -57.69
C ASN A 19 -37.23 -1.41 -57.41
N ALA A 20 -36.93 -2.14 -58.47
CA ALA A 20 -36.35 -3.46 -58.32
C ALA A 20 -34.82 -3.34 -58.30
N ALA A 21 -34.22 -3.80 -57.21
CA ALA A 21 -32.77 -3.92 -57.12
C ALA A 21 -32.31 -5.15 -57.90
N ASN A 22 -31.22 -5.02 -58.66
CA ASN A 22 -30.70 -6.09 -59.51
C ASN A 22 -29.62 -6.87 -58.77
N PHE A 23 -29.86 -8.16 -58.53
CA PHE A 23 -28.86 -9.09 -58.02
C PHE A 23 -28.13 -9.74 -59.18
N ASN A 24 -26.84 -9.41 -59.34
CA ASN A 24 -26.03 -9.79 -60.50
C ASN A 24 -24.73 -10.54 -60.15
N ASP A 25 -24.28 -10.48 -58.90
CA ASP A 25 -23.05 -11.13 -58.46
C ASP A 25 -23.24 -11.89 -57.13
N PRO A 26 -23.14 -13.24 -57.13
CA PRO A 26 -23.22 -14.06 -55.92
C PRO A 26 -22.12 -13.81 -54.88
N GLN A 27 -21.00 -13.19 -55.28
CA GLN A 27 -19.84 -12.94 -54.44
C GLN A 27 -19.86 -11.54 -53.79
N SER A 28 -20.91 -10.76 -54.04
CA SER A 28 -21.08 -9.43 -53.45
C SER A 28 -22.37 -9.33 -52.63
N MET A 29 -22.43 -8.30 -51.79
CA MET A 29 -23.64 -7.91 -51.08
C MET A 29 -24.34 -6.79 -51.84
N LEU A 30 -25.62 -6.99 -52.14
CA LEU A 30 -26.49 -5.98 -52.70
C LEU A 30 -27.12 -5.17 -51.56
N SER A 31 -26.78 -3.89 -51.46
CA SER A 31 -27.51 -2.96 -50.60
C SER A 31 -28.87 -2.64 -51.22
N LEU A 32 -29.91 -2.58 -50.38
CA LEU A 32 -31.29 -2.35 -50.81
C LEU A 32 -31.87 -1.05 -50.25
N ASP A 33 -31.10 -0.27 -49.49
CA ASP A 33 -31.61 0.90 -48.75
C ASP A 33 -32.22 1.97 -49.68
N SER A 34 -31.74 2.08 -50.92
CA SER A 34 -32.28 2.99 -51.95
C SER A 34 -33.57 2.49 -52.63
N ASP A 35 -33.88 1.20 -52.52
CA ASP A 35 -34.94 0.53 -53.28
C ASP A 35 -36.13 0.13 -52.43
N VAL A 36 -35.97 0.15 -51.10
CA VAL A 36 -37.04 -0.14 -50.14
C VAL A 36 -38.03 1.02 -50.10
N VAL A 37 -39.31 0.69 -50.13
CA VAL A 37 -40.39 1.65 -49.85
C VAL A 37 -41.06 1.32 -48.54
N PHE A 38 -41.48 2.37 -47.84
CA PHE A 38 -41.98 2.33 -46.47
C PHE A 38 -43.39 2.89 -46.36
N ALA A 39 -44.17 2.34 -45.44
CA ALA A 39 -45.46 2.90 -45.04
C ALA A 39 -45.59 2.84 -43.51
N VAL A 40 -46.34 3.78 -42.93
CA VAL A 40 -46.59 3.80 -41.48
C VAL A 40 -48.07 3.60 -41.21
N SER A 41 -48.39 2.71 -40.28
CA SER A 41 -49.78 2.50 -39.86
C SER A 41 -49.90 2.14 -38.37
N ASN A 42 -51.15 2.15 -37.89
CA ASN A 42 -51.48 1.81 -36.50
C ASN A 42 -51.58 0.30 -36.25
N SER A 43 -51.60 -0.51 -37.31
CA SER A 43 -51.79 -1.96 -37.26
C SER A 43 -50.62 -2.71 -37.91
N ALA A 44 -50.43 -3.97 -37.48
CA ALA A 44 -49.48 -4.88 -38.12
C ALA A 44 -49.96 -5.37 -39.50
N GLU A 45 -51.22 -5.15 -39.83
CA GLU A 45 -51.81 -5.49 -41.12
C GLU A 45 -52.10 -4.21 -41.91
N LEU A 46 -51.85 -4.27 -43.22
CA LEU A 46 -52.15 -3.19 -44.15
C LEU A 46 -53.65 -3.19 -44.45
N THR A 47 -54.25 -2.01 -44.40
CA THR A 47 -55.66 -1.75 -44.68
C THR A 47 -55.91 -1.45 -46.15
N GLY A 48 -54.86 -1.13 -46.92
CA GLY A 48 -54.90 -0.83 -48.35
C GLY A 48 -54.84 0.66 -48.67
N ASP A 49 -55.08 1.53 -47.68
CA ASP A 49 -55.10 2.99 -47.84
C ASP A 49 -53.74 3.64 -47.48
N GLU A 50 -52.71 2.84 -47.17
CA GLU A 50 -51.42 3.35 -46.73
C GLU A 50 -50.65 4.07 -47.85
N GLN A 51 -50.09 5.24 -47.52
CA GLN A 51 -49.16 5.95 -48.38
C GLN A 51 -47.74 5.37 -48.24
N TRP A 52 -47.11 5.10 -49.38
CA TRP A 52 -45.78 4.53 -49.48
C TRP A 52 -44.75 5.59 -49.88
N PHE A 53 -43.60 5.60 -49.23
CA PHE A 53 -42.51 6.57 -49.43
C PHE A 53 -41.19 5.84 -49.68
N TYR A 54 -40.33 6.39 -50.55
CA TYR A 54 -39.00 5.82 -50.85
C TYR A 54 -37.93 6.12 -49.79
N ASN A 55 -38.20 7.03 -48.85
CA ASN A 55 -37.29 7.35 -47.77
C ASN A 55 -38.05 7.37 -46.45
N ALA A 56 -37.59 6.58 -45.49
CA ALA A 56 -38.17 6.54 -44.16
C ALA A 56 -37.93 7.82 -43.34
N ASP A 57 -36.87 8.59 -43.64
CA ASP A 57 -36.56 9.86 -42.95
C ASP A 57 -37.62 10.94 -43.21
N VAL A 58 -38.41 10.78 -44.27
CA VAL A 58 -39.52 11.67 -44.61
C VAL A 58 -40.77 11.35 -43.77
N ILE A 59 -40.80 10.21 -43.07
CA ILE A 59 -41.98 9.72 -42.38
C ILE A 59 -41.92 10.02 -40.88
N GLU A 60 -42.73 10.97 -40.41
CA GLU A 60 -42.95 11.16 -38.98
C GLU A 60 -43.63 9.93 -38.36
N ARG A 61 -42.97 9.30 -37.39
CA ARG A 61 -43.43 8.06 -36.77
C ARG A 61 -43.34 8.10 -35.25
N SER A 62 -44.45 7.74 -34.58
CA SER A 62 -44.44 7.43 -33.15
C SER A 62 -43.88 6.02 -32.90
N PRO A 63 -43.16 5.76 -31.79
CA PRO A 63 -42.75 4.41 -31.36
C PRO A 63 -43.89 3.37 -31.33
N SER A 64 -45.13 3.82 -31.12
CA SER A 64 -46.33 2.97 -31.11
C SER A 64 -46.74 2.45 -32.50
N HIS A 65 -46.37 3.16 -33.57
CA HIS A 65 -46.74 2.82 -34.94
C HIS A 65 -45.91 1.66 -35.50
N TYR A 66 -46.50 0.98 -36.48
CA TYR A 66 -45.85 -0.05 -37.29
C TYR A 66 -45.23 0.61 -38.52
N LEU A 67 -43.99 0.24 -38.83
CA LEU A 67 -43.33 0.59 -40.08
C LEU A 67 -43.39 -0.64 -40.97
N HIS A 68 -44.08 -0.50 -42.09
CA HIS A 68 -44.18 -1.48 -43.15
C HIS A 68 -43.09 -1.20 -44.16
N PHE A 69 -42.51 -2.24 -44.72
CA PHE A 69 -41.52 -2.14 -45.79
C PHE A 69 -41.84 -3.14 -46.89
N LYS A 70 -41.49 -2.80 -48.13
CA LYS A 70 -41.45 -3.73 -49.25
C LYS A 70 -40.30 -3.38 -50.19
N VAL A 71 -39.66 -4.39 -50.76
CA VAL A 71 -38.58 -4.25 -51.73
C VAL A 71 -38.61 -5.41 -52.70
N ARG A 72 -38.30 -5.14 -53.97
CA ARG A 72 -38.23 -6.15 -55.02
C ARG A 72 -36.79 -6.38 -55.42
N VAL A 73 -36.41 -7.65 -55.52
CA VAL A 73 -35.09 -8.06 -55.98
C VAL A 73 -35.24 -8.89 -57.24
N TYR A 74 -34.60 -8.45 -58.32
CA TYR A 74 -34.55 -9.17 -59.59
C TYR A 74 -33.24 -9.96 -59.68
N ASN A 75 -33.35 -11.26 -59.91
CA ASN A 75 -32.17 -12.08 -60.17
C ASN A 75 -31.77 -11.99 -61.64
N GLN A 76 -30.63 -11.35 -61.94
CA GLN A 76 -30.11 -11.27 -63.31
C GLN A 76 -29.40 -12.55 -63.77
N LEU A 77 -29.20 -13.52 -62.87
CA LEU A 77 -28.51 -14.75 -63.17
C LEU A 77 -29.46 -15.78 -63.81
N ASP A 78 -28.90 -16.59 -64.71
CA ASP A 78 -29.59 -17.69 -65.37
C ASP A 78 -29.74 -18.94 -64.46
N THR A 79 -29.51 -18.80 -63.16
CA THR A 79 -29.67 -19.87 -62.19
C THR A 79 -30.43 -19.36 -60.96
N GLN A 80 -31.16 -20.25 -60.30
CA GLN A 80 -31.72 -19.94 -58.98
C GLN A 80 -30.58 -19.81 -57.96
N VAL A 81 -30.65 -18.82 -57.09
CA VAL A 81 -29.59 -18.56 -56.11
C VAL A 81 -30.19 -18.53 -54.69
N PRO A 82 -29.67 -19.36 -53.77
CA PRO A 82 -30.03 -19.24 -52.36
C PRO A 82 -29.44 -17.94 -51.79
N VAL A 83 -30.26 -17.14 -51.14
CA VAL A 83 -29.86 -15.86 -50.55
C VAL A 83 -30.39 -15.73 -49.13
N TRP A 84 -29.73 -14.88 -48.35
CA TRP A 84 -30.29 -14.35 -47.12
C TRP A 84 -30.71 -12.91 -47.35
N PHE A 85 -31.98 -12.60 -47.15
CA PHE A 85 -32.43 -11.22 -46.97
C PHE A 85 -32.09 -10.80 -45.55
N SER A 86 -31.34 -9.72 -45.39
CA SER A 86 -30.78 -9.28 -44.11
C SER A 86 -31.31 -7.92 -43.71
N ILE A 87 -31.68 -7.79 -42.44
CA ILE A 87 -32.00 -6.51 -41.80
C ILE A 87 -31.00 -6.28 -40.67
N SER A 88 -30.11 -5.31 -40.88
CA SER A 88 -28.99 -5.00 -39.99
C SER A 88 -29.44 -4.03 -38.90
N PHE A 89 -29.88 -4.56 -37.75
CA PHE A 89 -29.94 -3.91 -36.44
C PHE A 89 -30.57 -4.89 -35.44
N PRO A 90 -29.84 -5.41 -34.43
CA PRO A 90 -30.35 -6.45 -33.54
C PRO A 90 -31.55 -6.01 -32.67
N ALA A 91 -31.66 -4.72 -32.37
CA ALA A 91 -32.59 -4.18 -31.37
C ALA A 91 -33.98 -3.79 -31.94
N ILE A 92 -34.54 -4.60 -32.85
CA ILE A 92 -35.92 -4.43 -33.36
C ILE A 92 -36.87 -5.23 -32.46
N LYS A 93 -37.81 -4.57 -31.75
CA LYS A 93 -38.69 -5.25 -30.78
C LYS A 93 -39.49 -6.39 -31.41
N ARG A 94 -40.17 -6.11 -32.53
CA ARG A 94 -40.92 -7.12 -33.28
C ARG A 94 -40.74 -6.89 -34.76
N LEU A 95 -40.41 -7.96 -35.47
CA LEU A 95 -40.09 -7.99 -36.88
C LEU A 95 -40.84 -9.15 -37.53
N THR A 96 -41.63 -8.85 -38.55
CA THR A 96 -42.25 -9.87 -39.40
C THR A 96 -41.78 -9.64 -40.83
N VAL A 97 -41.33 -10.70 -41.49
CA VAL A 97 -40.83 -10.65 -42.87
C VAL A 97 -41.46 -11.79 -43.66
N THR A 98 -41.76 -11.55 -44.93
CA THR A 98 -42.23 -12.55 -45.88
C THR A 98 -41.54 -12.36 -47.23
N ASP A 99 -41.25 -13.45 -47.93
CA ASP A 99 -40.81 -13.46 -49.33
C ASP A 99 -41.96 -13.83 -50.30
N GLY A 100 -43.19 -13.86 -49.79
CA GLY A 100 -44.38 -14.33 -50.49
C GLY A 100 -44.66 -15.84 -50.33
N THR A 101 -43.63 -16.64 -50.02
CA THR A 101 -43.76 -18.10 -49.81
C THR A 101 -43.64 -18.50 -48.34
N LYS A 102 -42.73 -17.86 -47.61
CA LYS A 102 -42.44 -18.10 -46.21
C LYS A 102 -42.66 -16.82 -45.42
N ARG A 103 -43.16 -16.97 -44.19
CA ARG A 103 -43.35 -15.88 -43.24
C ARG A 103 -42.55 -16.17 -41.97
N TRP A 104 -41.73 -15.21 -41.56
CA TRP A 104 -40.94 -15.26 -40.35
C TRP A 104 -41.42 -14.20 -39.36
N VAL A 105 -41.56 -14.60 -38.10
CA VAL A 105 -41.92 -13.70 -36.98
C VAL A 105 -40.81 -13.79 -35.94
N THR A 106 -40.11 -12.68 -35.72
CA THR A 106 -38.94 -12.61 -34.84
C THR A 106 -38.85 -11.23 -34.18
N GLY A 107 -37.77 -10.97 -33.46
CA GLY A 107 -37.49 -9.69 -32.82
C GLY A 107 -36.91 -9.85 -31.43
N ASP A 108 -36.44 -8.74 -30.87
CA ASP A 108 -35.77 -8.69 -29.57
C ASP A 108 -36.73 -8.86 -28.38
N SER A 109 -38.05 -8.86 -28.62
CA SER A 109 -39.08 -9.21 -27.63
C SER A 109 -39.44 -10.70 -27.60
N LEU A 110 -38.86 -11.50 -28.50
CA LEU A 110 -39.05 -12.94 -28.60
C LEU A 110 -37.76 -13.68 -28.26
N PRO A 111 -37.81 -14.95 -27.80
CA PRO A 111 -36.59 -15.74 -27.55
C PRO A 111 -35.66 -15.73 -28.76
N PHE A 112 -34.35 -15.74 -28.54
CA PHE A 112 -33.33 -15.68 -29.61
C PHE A 112 -33.54 -16.75 -30.68
N SER A 113 -34.03 -17.93 -30.28
CA SER A 113 -34.37 -19.04 -31.17
C SER A 113 -35.51 -18.75 -32.17
N SER A 114 -36.22 -17.62 -32.06
CA SER A 114 -37.20 -17.19 -33.07
C SER A 114 -36.53 -16.69 -34.35
N ARG A 115 -35.22 -16.46 -34.33
CA ARG A 115 -34.44 -16.05 -35.51
C ARG A 115 -34.26 -17.24 -36.46
N PRO A 116 -34.53 -17.07 -37.77
CA PRO A 116 -34.37 -18.17 -38.73
C PRO A 116 -32.93 -18.65 -38.89
N VAL A 117 -31.98 -17.73 -38.73
CA VAL A 117 -30.54 -17.99 -38.71
C VAL A 117 -30.01 -17.57 -37.34
N ASN A 118 -29.22 -18.43 -36.71
CA ASN A 118 -28.63 -18.19 -35.39
C ASN A 118 -27.46 -17.20 -35.51
N ALA A 119 -27.79 -15.92 -35.64
CA ALA A 119 -26.83 -14.82 -35.77
C ALA A 119 -27.35 -13.55 -35.07
N PRO A 120 -26.46 -12.62 -34.68
CA PRO A 120 -26.84 -11.36 -34.06
C PRO A 120 -27.64 -10.41 -34.96
N ASN A 121 -27.49 -10.47 -36.28
CA ASN A 121 -28.36 -9.75 -37.23
C ASN A 121 -29.49 -10.67 -37.74
N TYR A 122 -30.56 -10.05 -38.24
CA TYR A 122 -31.71 -10.81 -38.74
C TYR A 122 -31.47 -11.23 -40.18
N HIS A 123 -31.31 -12.54 -40.41
CA HIS A 123 -31.21 -13.12 -41.75
C HIS A 123 -32.40 -14.03 -42.04
N PHE A 124 -32.97 -13.88 -43.23
CA PHE A 124 -34.17 -14.58 -43.70
C PHE A 124 -33.81 -15.41 -44.95
N PRO A 125 -33.71 -16.75 -44.82
CA PRO A 125 -33.33 -17.61 -45.93
C PRO A 125 -34.40 -17.71 -47.02
N SER A 126 -34.06 -17.29 -48.23
CA SER A 126 -34.93 -17.33 -49.41
C SER A 126 -34.18 -17.85 -50.65
N ILE A 127 -34.89 -18.03 -51.75
CA ILE A 127 -34.34 -18.47 -53.03
C ILE A 127 -34.79 -17.46 -54.08
N LEU A 128 -33.84 -16.81 -54.74
CA LEU A 128 -34.15 -15.98 -55.89
C LEU A 128 -34.35 -16.88 -57.11
N PRO A 129 -35.54 -16.91 -57.74
CA PRO A 129 -35.78 -17.67 -58.96
C PRO A 129 -34.97 -17.12 -60.13
N GLN A 130 -34.67 -17.95 -61.13
CA GLN A 130 -33.94 -17.54 -62.33
C GLN A 130 -34.70 -16.43 -63.07
N SER A 131 -33.99 -15.35 -63.43
CA SER A 131 -34.51 -14.26 -64.29
C SER A 131 -35.88 -13.73 -63.86
N ALA A 132 -36.12 -13.68 -62.55
CA ALA A 132 -37.43 -13.36 -61.98
C ALA A 132 -37.30 -12.51 -60.70
N TYR A 133 -38.43 -11.89 -60.33
CA TYR A 133 -38.54 -11.02 -59.16
C TYR A 133 -38.92 -11.83 -57.92
N THR A 134 -38.30 -11.50 -56.79
CA THR A 134 -38.78 -11.85 -55.45
C THR A 134 -39.10 -10.57 -54.69
N GLU A 135 -40.30 -10.50 -54.11
CA GLU A 135 -40.71 -9.36 -53.28
C GLU A 135 -40.55 -9.74 -51.80
N PHE A 136 -39.70 -9.00 -51.09
CA PHE A 136 -39.59 -9.07 -49.65
C PHE A 136 -40.45 -7.98 -49.06
N SER A 137 -41.36 -8.32 -48.15
CA SER A 137 -42.16 -7.35 -47.43
C SER A 137 -42.30 -7.72 -45.96
N GLY A 138 -42.64 -6.75 -45.13
CA GLY A 138 -42.71 -6.99 -43.71
C GLY A 138 -43.09 -5.78 -42.88
N THR A 139 -43.14 -6.01 -41.57
CA THR A 139 -43.53 -5.02 -40.58
C THR A 139 -42.55 -5.00 -39.43
N MET A 140 -42.23 -3.80 -38.96
CA MET A 140 -41.31 -3.54 -37.86
C MET A 140 -41.96 -2.65 -36.81
N LYS A 141 -41.81 -3.05 -35.55
CA LYS A 141 -42.17 -2.24 -34.38
C LYS A 141 -40.96 -2.13 -33.46
N GLY A 142 -40.71 -0.93 -32.96
CA GLY A 142 -39.63 -0.64 -32.04
C GLY A 142 -39.58 0.85 -31.68
N GLU A 143 -38.93 1.15 -30.56
CA GLU A 143 -38.73 2.53 -30.09
C GLU A 143 -37.63 3.23 -30.89
N ILE A 144 -36.54 2.52 -31.17
CA ILE A 144 -35.45 2.95 -32.03
C ILE A 144 -35.40 1.95 -33.18
N LEU A 145 -35.69 2.41 -34.40
CA LEU A 145 -35.49 1.62 -35.60
C LEU A 145 -34.36 2.25 -36.40
N ARG A 146 -33.18 1.66 -36.29
CA ARG A 146 -32.16 1.76 -37.33
C ARG A 146 -32.24 0.46 -38.11
N TYR A 147 -32.10 0.51 -39.41
CA TYR A 147 -32.10 -0.68 -40.25
C TYR A 147 -31.31 -0.37 -41.50
N SER A 148 -30.67 -1.40 -42.02
CA SER A 148 -30.15 -1.42 -43.38
C SER A 148 -30.53 -2.76 -43.97
N PHE A 149 -31.06 -2.72 -45.19
CA PHE A 149 -31.54 -3.85 -45.94
C PHE A 149 -30.47 -4.30 -46.93
N SER A 150 -30.20 -5.59 -46.95
CA SER A 150 -29.25 -6.16 -47.91
C SER A 150 -29.63 -7.58 -48.30
N VAL A 151 -29.14 -8.02 -49.46
CA VAL A 151 -29.23 -9.40 -49.93
C VAL A 151 -27.85 -9.86 -50.36
N ALA A 152 -27.46 -11.05 -49.89
CA ALA A 152 -26.25 -11.73 -50.31
C ALA A 152 -26.43 -13.25 -50.16
N THR A 153 -25.48 -14.00 -50.70
CA THR A 153 -25.45 -15.46 -50.54
C THR A 153 -25.15 -15.84 -49.07
N PRO A 154 -25.61 -17.03 -48.61
CA PRO A 154 -25.25 -17.53 -47.28
C PRO A 154 -23.73 -17.63 -47.06
N GLU A 155 -22.98 -17.95 -48.11
CA GLU A 155 -21.52 -18.03 -48.09
C GLU A 155 -20.89 -16.65 -47.83
N TYR A 156 -21.36 -15.61 -48.53
CA TYR A 156 -20.90 -14.24 -48.32
C TYR A 156 -21.14 -13.78 -46.87
N TYR A 157 -22.36 -13.94 -46.35
CA TYR A 157 -22.67 -13.54 -44.97
C TYR A 157 -21.90 -14.36 -43.94
N SER A 158 -21.67 -15.66 -44.19
CA SER A 158 -20.87 -16.48 -43.28
C SER A 158 -19.42 -15.99 -43.23
N ASN A 159 -18.83 -15.65 -44.37
CA ASN A 159 -17.48 -15.09 -44.45
C ASN A 159 -17.38 -13.71 -43.79
N LEU A 160 -18.36 -12.83 -44.04
CA LEU A 160 -18.45 -11.53 -43.40
C LEU A 160 -18.58 -11.68 -41.87
N TYR A 161 -19.48 -12.55 -41.42
CA TYR A 161 -19.70 -12.84 -40.00
C TYR A 161 -18.44 -13.36 -39.33
N MET A 162 -17.67 -14.25 -39.97
CA MET A 162 -16.41 -14.73 -39.41
C MET A 162 -15.38 -13.61 -39.23
N LYS A 163 -15.27 -12.66 -40.17
CA LYS A 163 -14.38 -11.50 -40.02
C LYS A 163 -14.81 -10.60 -38.87
N THR A 164 -16.11 -10.28 -38.79
CA THR A 164 -16.68 -9.48 -37.70
C THR A 164 -16.50 -10.16 -36.34
N LEU A 165 -16.76 -11.47 -36.27
CA LEU A 165 -16.61 -12.27 -35.06
C LEU A 165 -15.16 -12.31 -34.60
N GLN A 166 -14.19 -12.51 -35.49
CA GLN A 166 -12.77 -12.48 -35.15
C GLN A 166 -12.35 -11.14 -34.52
N ARG A 167 -12.77 -10.02 -35.12
CA ARG A 167 -12.53 -8.67 -34.58
C ARG A 167 -13.14 -8.52 -33.19
N ASP A 168 -14.42 -8.86 -33.05
CA ASP A 168 -15.16 -8.67 -31.80
C ASP A 168 -14.59 -9.53 -30.68
N MET A 169 -14.25 -10.80 -30.98
CA MET A 169 -13.63 -11.70 -30.00
C MET A 169 -12.22 -11.26 -29.62
N ALA A 170 -11.43 -10.70 -30.54
CA ALA A 170 -10.13 -10.11 -30.22
C ALA A 170 -10.29 -8.91 -29.26
N PHE A 171 -11.29 -8.05 -29.50
CA PHE A 171 -11.62 -6.94 -28.60
C PHE A 171 -12.03 -7.44 -27.20
N PHE A 172 -12.98 -8.39 -27.12
CA PHE A 172 -13.43 -8.93 -25.82
C PHE A 172 -12.30 -9.65 -25.08
N GLY A 173 -11.43 -10.37 -25.78
CA GLY A 173 -10.25 -11.02 -25.21
C GLY A 173 -9.26 -10.01 -24.61
N ALA A 174 -8.95 -8.94 -25.36
CA ALA A 174 -8.06 -7.87 -24.88
C ALA A 174 -8.64 -7.15 -23.66
N MET A 175 -9.93 -6.80 -23.70
CA MET A 175 -10.60 -6.13 -22.60
C MET A 175 -10.73 -7.02 -21.37
N GLY A 176 -11.07 -8.30 -21.55
CA GLY A 176 -11.14 -9.29 -20.47
C GLY A 176 -9.79 -9.48 -19.77
N LEU A 177 -8.70 -9.59 -20.55
CA LEU A 177 -7.35 -9.65 -20.01
C LEU A 177 -7.01 -8.39 -19.20
N LEU A 178 -7.33 -7.20 -19.73
CA LEU A 178 -7.11 -5.94 -19.01
C LEU A 178 -7.93 -5.85 -17.73
N THR A 179 -9.19 -6.30 -17.71
CA THR A 179 -10.00 -6.38 -16.49
C THR A 179 -9.31 -7.26 -15.45
N VAL A 180 -8.87 -8.46 -15.82
CA VAL A 180 -8.16 -9.38 -14.91
C VAL A 180 -6.88 -8.75 -14.38
N LEU A 181 -6.06 -8.15 -15.24
CA LEU A 181 -4.83 -7.46 -14.84
C LEU A 181 -5.11 -6.31 -13.86
N CYS A 182 -6.14 -5.52 -14.09
CA CYS A 182 -6.54 -4.45 -13.17
C CYS A 182 -7.03 -5.00 -11.83
N THR A 183 -7.84 -6.06 -11.84
CA THR A 183 -8.32 -6.72 -10.62
C THR A 183 -7.17 -7.29 -9.81
N LEU A 184 -6.20 -7.96 -10.43
CA LEU A 184 -4.98 -8.44 -9.78
C LEU A 184 -4.14 -7.28 -9.23
N GLY A 185 -4.01 -6.20 -10.01
CA GLY A 185 -3.36 -4.96 -9.57
C GLY A 185 -4.01 -4.37 -8.32
N PHE A 186 -5.34 -4.38 -8.24
CA PHE A 186 -6.07 -3.97 -7.04
C PHE A 186 -5.83 -4.92 -5.85
N ILE A 187 -5.90 -6.23 -6.06
CA ILE A 187 -5.68 -7.21 -4.98
C ILE A 187 -4.27 -7.06 -4.39
N ALA A 188 -3.26 -6.86 -5.25
CA ALA A 188 -1.86 -6.73 -4.85
C ALA A 188 -1.56 -5.37 -4.18
N SER A 189 -2.11 -4.26 -4.70
CA SER A 189 -1.77 -2.92 -4.21
C SER A 189 -2.77 -2.33 -3.21
N ARG A 190 -3.98 -2.91 -3.11
CA ARG A 190 -5.16 -2.33 -2.43
C ARG A 190 -5.51 -0.91 -2.88
N ASN A 191 -5.04 -0.49 -4.05
CA ASN A 191 -5.27 0.85 -4.57
C ASN A 191 -6.56 0.91 -5.41
N LEU A 192 -7.51 1.73 -4.98
CA LEU A 192 -8.82 1.91 -5.62
C LEU A 192 -8.76 2.39 -7.08
N VAL A 193 -7.64 2.96 -7.55
CA VAL A 193 -7.45 3.33 -8.96
C VAL A 193 -7.52 2.08 -9.87
N PHE A 194 -6.91 0.97 -9.46
CA PHE A 194 -7.00 -0.27 -10.23
C PHE A 194 -8.41 -0.86 -10.22
N LEU A 195 -9.14 -0.71 -9.11
CA LEU A 195 -10.52 -1.17 -9.01
C LEU A 195 -11.46 -0.34 -9.91
N SER A 196 -11.26 0.98 -9.97
CA SER A 196 -12.05 1.84 -10.84
C SER A 196 -11.81 1.52 -12.32
N PHE A 197 -10.55 1.25 -12.73
CA PHE A 197 -10.25 0.78 -14.08
C PHE A 197 -10.87 -0.59 -14.37
N ALA A 198 -10.71 -1.58 -13.49
CA ALA A 198 -11.32 -2.90 -13.68
C ALA A 198 -12.84 -2.80 -13.86
N SER A 199 -13.49 -1.97 -13.04
CA SER A 199 -14.93 -1.74 -13.09
C SER A 199 -15.35 -1.06 -14.39
N PHE A 200 -14.64 -0.03 -14.84
CA PHE A 200 -14.92 0.65 -16.11
C PHE A 200 -14.72 -0.26 -17.32
N ILE A 201 -13.60 -0.98 -17.36
CA ILE A 201 -13.28 -1.90 -18.47
C ILE A 201 -14.33 -3.01 -18.52
N PHE A 202 -14.74 -3.55 -17.37
CA PHE A 202 -15.80 -4.56 -17.32
C PHE A 202 -17.14 -4.02 -17.81
N THR A 203 -17.58 -2.84 -17.34
CA THR A 203 -18.88 -2.27 -17.72
C THR A 203 -18.93 -1.89 -19.20
N ILE A 204 -17.87 -1.30 -19.76
CA ILE A 204 -17.84 -0.98 -21.20
C ILE A 204 -17.78 -2.23 -22.06
N THR A 205 -17.04 -3.27 -21.63
CA THR A 205 -17.00 -4.58 -22.31
C THR A 205 -18.39 -5.21 -22.34
N PHE A 206 -19.07 -5.23 -21.20
CA PHE A 206 -20.42 -5.76 -21.09
C PHE A 206 -21.43 -4.96 -21.93
N TRP A 207 -21.30 -3.63 -21.97
CA TRP A 207 -22.10 -2.78 -22.85
C TRP A 207 -21.93 -3.15 -24.32
N PHE A 208 -20.70 -3.33 -24.81
CA PHE A 208 -20.45 -3.78 -26.18
C PHE A 208 -20.96 -5.21 -26.45
N LEU A 209 -20.73 -6.13 -25.52
CA LEU A 209 -21.22 -7.51 -25.62
C LEU A 209 -22.74 -7.54 -25.80
N ARG A 210 -23.45 -6.63 -25.12
CA ARG A 210 -24.89 -6.44 -25.30
C ARG A 210 -25.20 -5.79 -26.64
N VAL A 211 -24.62 -4.62 -26.95
CA VAL A 211 -24.96 -3.85 -28.17
C VAL A 211 -24.77 -4.67 -29.44
N PHE A 212 -23.76 -5.54 -29.48
CA PHE A 212 -23.50 -6.42 -30.61
C PHE A 212 -24.39 -7.67 -30.65
N GLY A 213 -25.24 -7.89 -29.65
CA GLY A 213 -26.21 -8.98 -29.60
C GLY A 213 -25.69 -10.28 -28.98
N TYR A 214 -24.38 -10.41 -28.75
CA TYR A 214 -23.78 -11.62 -28.17
C TYR A 214 -24.28 -11.91 -26.75
N ALA A 215 -24.55 -10.89 -25.95
CA ALA A 215 -25.09 -11.11 -24.60
C ALA A 215 -26.48 -11.75 -24.64
N PHE A 216 -27.32 -11.36 -25.62
CA PHE A 216 -28.64 -11.98 -25.80
C PHE A 216 -28.51 -13.43 -26.26
N GLU A 217 -27.60 -13.69 -27.20
CA GLU A 217 -27.32 -15.04 -27.70
C GLU A 217 -26.79 -15.98 -26.59
N LEU A 218 -25.81 -15.52 -25.81
CA LEU A 218 -25.04 -16.39 -24.91
C LEU A 218 -25.56 -16.45 -23.48
N LEU A 219 -26.04 -15.33 -22.92
CA LEU A 219 -26.29 -15.21 -21.48
C LEU A 219 -27.78 -15.38 -21.13
N TRP A 220 -28.69 -14.91 -22.00
CA TRP A 220 -30.14 -14.93 -21.72
C TRP A 220 -31.03 -15.14 -22.95
N PRO A 221 -30.77 -16.16 -23.79
CA PRO A 221 -31.48 -16.34 -25.07
C PRO A 221 -32.99 -16.55 -24.92
N ASN A 222 -33.46 -17.04 -23.78
CA ASN A 222 -34.87 -17.35 -23.53
C ASN A 222 -35.63 -16.26 -22.77
N THR A 223 -34.96 -15.17 -22.35
CA THR A 223 -35.56 -14.13 -21.48
C THR A 223 -35.36 -12.74 -22.08
N PRO A 224 -36.19 -12.36 -23.08
CA PRO A 224 -36.11 -11.06 -23.76
C PRO A 224 -36.15 -9.84 -22.82
N ASN A 225 -36.94 -9.92 -21.75
CA ASN A 225 -37.05 -8.83 -20.76
C ASN A 225 -35.71 -8.46 -20.11
N LEU A 226 -34.80 -9.44 -19.92
CA LEU A 226 -33.47 -9.16 -19.39
C LEU A 226 -32.61 -8.40 -20.40
N ASN A 227 -32.84 -8.59 -21.70
CA ASN A 227 -32.09 -7.90 -22.74
C ASN A 227 -32.33 -6.39 -22.73
N ASP A 228 -33.56 -5.97 -22.44
CA ASP A 228 -33.93 -4.56 -22.28
C ASP A 228 -33.34 -3.93 -21.02
N ILE A 229 -33.49 -4.61 -19.88
CA ILE A 229 -32.98 -4.12 -18.58
C ILE A 229 -31.45 -4.02 -18.60
N SER A 230 -30.77 -5.02 -19.17
CA SER A 230 -29.31 -5.05 -19.29
C SER A 230 -28.77 -3.84 -20.06
N TYR A 231 -29.53 -3.28 -21.00
CA TYR A 231 -29.12 -2.13 -21.77
C TYR A 231 -29.06 -0.87 -20.92
N ALA A 232 -30.13 -0.62 -20.15
CA ALA A 232 -30.19 0.48 -19.22
C ALA A 232 -29.09 0.33 -18.14
N VAL A 233 -29.00 -0.83 -17.50
CA VAL A 233 -28.01 -1.03 -16.43
C VAL A 233 -26.58 -0.84 -16.94
N SER A 234 -26.25 -1.37 -18.12
CA SER A 234 -24.89 -1.29 -18.66
C SER A 234 -24.48 0.13 -19.03
N ILE A 235 -25.29 0.90 -19.76
CA ILE A 235 -24.92 2.25 -20.20
C ILE A 235 -24.79 3.22 -19.02
N TYR A 236 -25.65 3.11 -18.00
CA TYR A 236 -25.52 3.90 -16.77
C TYR A 236 -24.25 3.52 -16.00
N SER A 237 -23.95 2.22 -15.92
CA SER A 237 -22.75 1.72 -15.24
C SER A 237 -21.46 2.22 -15.92
N VAL A 238 -21.43 2.27 -17.26
CA VAL A 238 -20.30 2.84 -18.03
C VAL A 238 -20.06 4.29 -17.62
N LEU A 239 -21.11 5.13 -17.60
CA LEU A 239 -20.97 6.54 -17.27
C LEU A 239 -20.50 6.76 -15.81
N ILE A 240 -21.09 6.03 -14.86
CA ILE A 240 -20.73 6.13 -13.44
C ILE A 240 -19.28 5.68 -13.21
N THR A 241 -18.87 4.57 -13.82
CA THR A 241 -17.50 4.07 -13.69
C THR A 241 -16.48 4.96 -14.41
N ALA A 242 -16.86 5.62 -15.51
CA ALA A 242 -16.02 6.62 -16.17
C ALA A 242 -15.75 7.84 -15.27
N PHE A 243 -16.78 8.37 -14.60
CA PHE A 243 -16.60 9.41 -13.58
C PHE A 243 -15.75 8.91 -12.41
N TRP A 244 -15.95 7.68 -11.96
CA TRP A 244 -15.14 7.11 -10.88
C TRP A 244 -13.67 7.03 -11.25
N VAL A 245 -13.34 6.55 -12.46
CA VAL A 245 -11.98 6.53 -13.00
C VAL A 245 -11.36 7.93 -12.99
N LEU A 246 -12.07 8.94 -13.52
CA LEU A 246 -11.58 10.32 -13.58
C LEU A 246 -11.19 10.86 -12.20
N PHE A 247 -12.10 10.79 -11.23
CA PHE A 247 -11.85 11.36 -9.90
C PHE A 247 -10.89 10.53 -9.07
N GLN A 248 -10.95 9.20 -9.17
CA GLN A 248 -10.07 8.33 -8.40
C GLN A 248 -8.61 8.45 -8.86
N THR A 249 -8.37 8.63 -10.16
CA THR A 249 -7.03 8.81 -10.72
C THR A 249 -6.43 10.16 -10.31
N LEU A 250 -7.26 11.22 -10.26
CA LEU A 250 -6.82 12.57 -9.93
C LEU A 250 -6.75 12.86 -8.42
N ALA A 251 -7.36 12.01 -7.59
CA ALA A 251 -7.33 12.17 -6.13
C ALA A 251 -5.90 12.12 -5.57
N ARG A 252 -5.59 13.02 -4.63
CA ARG A 252 -4.28 13.17 -3.99
C ARG A 252 -4.48 13.34 -2.48
N ASP A 253 -3.48 12.95 -1.69
CA ASP A 253 -3.54 13.13 -0.23
C ASP A 253 -3.66 14.62 0.11
N ASN A 254 -4.59 14.95 1.00
CA ASN A 254 -4.93 16.33 1.40
C ASN A 254 -5.41 17.26 0.28
N HIS A 255 -5.80 16.74 -0.90
CA HIS A 255 -6.34 17.56 -1.98
C HIS A 255 -7.61 16.96 -2.57
N GLU A 256 -8.68 17.73 -2.52
CA GLU A 256 -9.93 17.37 -3.16
C GLU A 256 -9.96 17.85 -4.61
N VAL A 257 -10.18 16.92 -5.54
CA VAL A 257 -10.24 17.19 -6.98
C VAL A 257 -11.35 18.20 -7.29
N TYR A 258 -11.04 19.16 -8.17
CA TYR A 258 -12.00 20.17 -8.61
C TYR A 258 -13.32 19.55 -9.10
N GLY A 259 -14.43 20.00 -8.53
CA GLY A 259 -15.78 19.56 -8.91
C GLY A 259 -16.18 18.16 -8.42
N ALA A 260 -15.36 17.47 -7.61
CA ALA A 260 -15.65 16.09 -7.21
C ALA A 260 -16.94 15.92 -6.39
N LYS A 261 -17.22 16.78 -5.39
CA LYS A 261 -18.43 16.67 -4.55
C LYS A 261 -19.73 16.70 -5.34
N PRO A 262 -20.01 17.74 -6.16
CA PRO A 262 -21.27 17.81 -6.90
C PRO A 262 -21.41 16.64 -7.89
N VAL A 263 -20.32 16.24 -8.55
CA VAL A 263 -20.38 15.13 -9.51
C VAL A 263 -20.58 13.77 -8.83
N LYS A 264 -19.96 13.52 -7.68
CA LYS A 264 -20.23 12.30 -6.88
C LYS A 264 -21.70 12.23 -6.44
N ARG A 265 -22.28 13.35 -6.00
CA ARG A 265 -23.71 13.43 -5.65
C ARG A 265 -24.59 13.15 -6.87
N PHE A 266 -24.27 13.76 -8.01
CA PHE A 266 -24.97 13.51 -9.27
C PHE A 266 -24.91 12.02 -9.67
N CYS A 267 -23.73 11.40 -9.64
CA CYS A 267 -23.57 9.99 -9.97
C CYS A 267 -24.36 9.06 -9.03
N ALA A 268 -24.48 9.41 -7.74
CA ALA A 268 -25.26 8.64 -6.77
C ALA A 268 -26.78 8.72 -7.05
N ILE A 269 -27.26 9.86 -7.56
CA ILE A 269 -28.67 10.09 -7.86
C ILE A 269 -29.04 9.59 -9.27
N LEU A 270 -28.08 9.54 -10.20
CA LEU A 270 -28.31 9.22 -11.60
C LEU A 270 -29.07 7.89 -11.86
N PRO A 271 -28.79 6.77 -11.17
CA PRO A 271 -29.58 5.54 -11.32
C PRO A 271 -31.05 5.74 -10.96
N PHE A 272 -31.35 6.52 -9.91
CA PHE A 272 -32.72 6.80 -9.50
C PHE A 272 -33.45 7.68 -10.52
N ILE A 273 -32.75 8.65 -11.12
CA ILE A 273 -33.29 9.43 -12.24
C ILE A 273 -33.62 8.51 -13.42
N GLY A 274 -32.75 7.54 -13.73
CA GLY A 274 -33.00 6.56 -14.78
C GLY A 274 -34.23 5.69 -14.53
N ILE A 275 -34.39 5.18 -13.30
CA ILE A 275 -35.56 4.39 -12.90
C ILE A 275 -36.84 5.25 -12.98
N LEU A 276 -36.79 6.49 -12.49
CA LEU A 276 -37.91 7.42 -12.54
C LEU A 276 -38.33 7.72 -13.99
N LEU A 277 -37.36 8.01 -14.87
CA LEU A 277 -37.61 8.24 -16.30
C LEU A 277 -38.21 7.01 -16.98
N TRP A 278 -37.69 5.83 -16.67
CA TRP A 278 -38.23 4.58 -17.21
C TRP A 278 -39.69 4.39 -16.80
N GLN A 279 -40.04 4.64 -15.53
CA GLN A 279 -41.41 4.48 -15.04
C GLN A 279 -42.38 5.56 -15.55
N SER A 280 -41.90 6.79 -15.79
CA SER A 280 -42.76 7.94 -16.13
C SER A 280 -42.92 8.16 -17.63
N VAL A 281 -41.83 8.08 -18.39
CA VAL A 281 -41.78 8.45 -19.82
C VAL A 281 -41.52 7.23 -20.71
N GLY A 282 -40.92 6.17 -20.15
CA GLY A 282 -40.63 4.92 -20.85
C GLY A 282 -39.13 4.66 -21.01
N LEU A 283 -38.81 3.45 -21.49
CA LEU A 283 -37.45 2.95 -21.54
C LEU A 283 -36.56 3.76 -22.50
N ASP A 284 -37.07 4.15 -23.67
CA ASP A 284 -36.35 4.99 -24.65
C ASP A 284 -35.74 6.27 -24.04
N SER A 285 -36.54 7.03 -23.28
CA SER A 285 -36.06 8.28 -22.66
C SER A 285 -34.99 8.01 -21.59
N ALA A 286 -35.14 6.93 -20.82
CA ALA A 286 -34.13 6.50 -19.86
C ALA A 286 -32.82 6.11 -20.56
N LEU A 287 -32.87 5.48 -21.73
CA LEU A 287 -31.69 5.05 -22.49
C LEU A 287 -30.96 6.23 -23.18
N LYS A 288 -31.71 7.24 -23.64
CA LYS A 288 -31.13 8.45 -24.24
C LYS A 288 -30.36 9.31 -23.24
N LEU A 289 -30.77 9.33 -21.97
CA LEU A 289 -30.17 10.22 -20.98
C LEU A 289 -28.65 10.00 -20.81
N PRO A 290 -28.13 8.79 -20.53
CA PRO A 290 -26.68 8.57 -20.42
C PRO A 290 -25.90 8.92 -21.69
N VAL A 291 -26.49 8.69 -22.87
CA VAL A 291 -25.89 9.04 -24.16
C VAL A 291 -25.77 10.56 -24.31
N ILE A 292 -26.81 11.30 -23.93
CA ILE A 292 -26.79 12.77 -23.91
C ILE A 292 -25.77 13.28 -22.89
N LEU A 293 -25.70 12.66 -21.71
CA LEU A 293 -24.76 13.02 -20.64
C LEU A 293 -23.30 12.69 -20.96
N PHE A 294 -23.02 11.90 -22.00
CA PHE A 294 -21.67 11.60 -22.44
C PHE A 294 -20.91 12.87 -22.87
N PHE A 295 -21.55 13.80 -23.59
CA PHE A 295 -20.89 15.04 -24.03
C PHE A 295 -20.57 15.99 -22.86
N PRO A 296 -21.52 16.28 -21.92
CA PRO A 296 -21.19 16.97 -20.67
C PRO A 296 -20.09 16.27 -19.87
N PHE A 297 -20.07 14.94 -19.81
CA PHE A 297 -18.99 14.20 -19.16
C PHE A 297 -17.63 14.50 -19.79
N LEU A 298 -17.50 14.46 -21.12
CA LEU A 298 -16.23 14.78 -21.80
C LEU A 298 -15.78 16.22 -21.50
N LEU A 299 -16.71 17.18 -21.50
CA LEU A 299 -16.41 18.56 -21.17
C LEU A 299 -15.92 18.71 -19.71
N ILE A 300 -16.64 18.10 -18.76
CA ILE A 300 -16.26 18.09 -17.34
C ILE A 300 -14.90 17.43 -17.15
N ALA A 301 -14.66 16.28 -17.80
CA ALA A 301 -13.38 15.59 -17.74
C ALA A 301 -12.24 16.46 -18.25
N GLY A 302 -12.41 17.12 -19.41
CA GLY A 302 -11.43 18.04 -19.98
C GLY A 302 -11.13 19.23 -19.05
N ILE A 303 -12.17 19.87 -18.50
CA ILE A 303 -12.02 20.99 -17.56
C ILE A 303 -11.31 20.53 -16.28
N THR A 304 -11.74 19.42 -15.68
CA THR A 304 -11.13 18.89 -14.46
C THR A 304 -9.66 18.53 -14.69
N ILE A 305 -9.33 17.83 -15.79
CA ILE A 305 -7.94 17.50 -16.14
C ILE A 305 -7.11 18.77 -16.32
N PHE A 306 -7.63 19.77 -17.02
CA PHE A 306 -6.93 21.04 -17.25
C PHE A 306 -6.66 21.81 -15.95
N VAL A 307 -7.68 21.95 -15.09
CA VAL A 307 -7.57 22.63 -13.80
C VAL A 307 -6.59 21.91 -12.88
N GLU A 308 -6.67 20.58 -12.78
CA GLU A 308 -5.77 19.78 -11.95
C GLU A 308 -4.32 19.83 -12.46
N HIS A 309 -4.14 19.87 -13.78
CA HIS A 309 -2.82 20.09 -14.39
C HIS A 309 -2.23 21.46 -14.01
N LYS A 310 -3.03 22.54 -14.10
CA LYS A 310 -2.61 23.89 -13.67
C LYS A 310 -2.30 23.97 -12.18
N ARG A 311 -2.91 23.11 -11.37
CA ARG A 311 -2.61 22.91 -9.94
C ARG A 311 -1.43 21.96 -9.67
N GLY A 312 -0.60 21.69 -10.67
CA GLY A 312 0.63 20.90 -10.53
C GLY A 312 0.42 19.39 -10.45
N SER A 313 -0.74 18.85 -10.85
CA SER A 313 -0.94 17.40 -10.89
C SER A 313 -0.21 16.75 -12.07
N ASP A 314 0.84 15.99 -11.77
CA ASP A 314 1.47 15.14 -12.80
C ASP A 314 0.55 14.01 -13.26
N ARG A 315 -0.35 13.53 -12.39
CA ARG A 315 -1.35 12.51 -12.77
C ARG A 315 -2.29 13.01 -13.86
N ALA A 316 -2.64 14.30 -13.84
CA ALA A 316 -3.49 14.90 -14.87
C ALA A 316 -2.83 14.89 -16.26
N LYS A 317 -1.52 15.11 -16.34
CA LYS A 317 -0.76 15.06 -17.62
C LYS A 317 -0.85 13.66 -18.25
N TRP A 318 -0.59 12.63 -17.45
CA TRP A 318 -0.60 11.24 -17.90
C TRP A 318 -2.00 10.75 -18.24
N LEU A 319 -3.02 11.17 -17.47
CA LEU A 319 -4.41 10.88 -17.78
C LEU A 319 -4.82 11.52 -19.11
N ALA A 320 -4.45 12.77 -19.37
CA ALA A 320 -4.69 13.44 -20.65
C ALA A 320 -4.04 12.68 -21.82
N ALA A 321 -2.77 12.27 -21.67
CA ALA A 321 -2.06 11.51 -22.68
C ALA A 321 -2.72 10.14 -22.96
N ALA A 322 -3.20 9.45 -21.91
CA ALA A 322 -3.88 8.17 -22.04
C ALA A 322 -5.23 8.27 -22.78
N MET A 323 -5.89 9.44 -22.76
CA MET A 323 -7.15 9.67 -23.46
C MET A 323 -6.99 9.96 -24.96
N LEU A 324 -5.78 10.22 -25.45
CA LEU A 324 -5.56 10.57 -26.86
C LEU A 324 -6.10 9.51 -27.84
N PRO A 325 -5.85 8.19 -27.68
CA PRO A 325 -6.35 7.18 -28.62
C PRO A 325 -7.89 7.14 -28.73
N VAL A 326 -8.61 7.20 -27.61
CA VAL A 326 -10.09 7.22 -27.65
C VAL A 326 -10.61 8.53 -28.26
N THR A 327 -9.98 9.69 -27.97
CA THR A 327 -10.40 10.95 -28.58
C THR A 327 -10.14 10.99 -30.09
N PHE A 328 -9.00 10.46 -30.54
CA PHE A 328 -8.65 10.38 -31.95
C PHE A 328 -9.59 9.44 -32.71
N SER A 329 -9.83 8.24 -32.17
CA SER A 329 -10.74 7.28 -32.80
C SER A 329 -12.21 7.76 -32.81
N THR A 330 -12.66 8.48 -31.77
CA THR A 330 -13.98 9.13 -31.76
C THR A 330 -14.06 10.26 -32.79
N LEU A 331 -13.00 11.04 -32.97
CA LEU A 331 -12.92 12.07 -34.01
C LEU A 331 -13.01 11.46 -35.41
N VAL A 332 -12.26 10.39 -35.69
CA VAL A 332 -12.35 9.66 -36.97
C VAL A 332 -13.77 9.17 -37.22
N LEU A 333 -14.39 8.53 -36.22
CA LEU A 333 -15.78 8.08 -36.31
C LEU A 333 -16.74 9.24 -36.61
N THR A 334 -16.55 10.39 -35.96
CA THR A 334 -17.39 11.59 -36.15
C THR A 334 -17.21 12.18 -37.55
N ILE A 335 -15.99 12.19 -38.08
CA ILE A 335 -15.71 12.68 -39.44
C ILE A 335 -16.39 11.78 -40.49
N ILE A 336 -16.25 10.46 -40.35
CA ILE A 336 -16.93 9.51 -41.24
C ILE A 336 -18.45 9.71 -41.18
N ALA A 337 -19.00 9.88 -39.97
CA ALA A 337 -20.43 10.06 -39.78
C ALA A 337 -20.98 11.40 -40.31
N LEU A 338 -20.20 12.49 -40.25
CA LEU A 338 -20.65 13.83 -40.67
C LEU A 338 -20.43 14.11 -42.16
N PHE A 339 -19.37 13.55 -42.74
CA PHE A 339 -18.95 13.87 -44.10
C PHE A 339 -19.13 12.71 -45.09
N GLU A 340 -19.68 11.58 -44.63
CA GLU A 340 -19.90 10.36 -45.43
C GLU A 340 -18.64 9.92 -46.19
N VAL A 341 -17.46 10.12 -45.58
CA VAL A 341 -16.17 9.83 -46.22
C VAL A 341 -15.91 8.33 -46.17
N GLU A 342 -15.70 7.72 -47.34
CA GLU A 342 -15.19 6.36 -47.44
C GLU A 342 -13.70 6.32 -47.06
N LEU A 343 -13.42 5.95 -45.82
CA LEU A 343 -12.07 5.61 -45.38
C LEU A 343 -11.85 4.10 -45.48
N TYR A 344 -10.61 3.68 -45.77
CA TYR A 344 -10.20 2.27 -45.72
C TYR A 344 -10.27 1.65 -44.32
N LEU A 345 -10.56 2.46 -43.29
CA LEU A 345 -10.66 2.03 -41.90
C LEU A 345 -12.10 1.74 -41.54
N GLU A 346 -12.36 0.54 -41.02
CA GLU A 346 -13.67 0.20 -40.47
C GLU A 346 -13.95 1.08 -39.22
N PRO A 347 -15.04 1.87 -39.18
CA PRO A 347 -15.27 2.86 -38.11
C PRO A 347 -15.36 2.25 -36.72
N ILE A 348 -16.09 1.12 -36.60
CA ILE A 348 -16.28 0.40 -35.35
C ILE A 348 -14.96 -0.18 -34.85
N ALA A 349 -14.17 -0.80 -35.74
CA ALA A 349 -12.87 -1.35 -35.40
C ALA A 349 -11.89 -0.26 -34.92
N THR A 350 -11.93 0.91 -35.55
CA THR A 350 -11.10 2.06 -35.18
C THR A 350 -11.44 2.55 -33.77
N PHE A 351 -12.72 2.68 -33.44
CA PHE A 351 -13.18 3.05 -32.11
C PHE A 351 -12.79 2.02 -31.04
N MET A 352 -13.00 0.74 -31.33
CA MET A 352 -12.61 -0.36 -30.43
C MET A 352 -11.11 -0.38 -30.15
N THR A 353 -10.29 -0.19 -31.18
CA THR A 353 -8.83 -0.12 -31.05
C THR A 353 -8.42 1.08 -30.18
N GLY A 354 -9.03 2.25 -30.41
CA GLY A 354 -8.80 3.44 -29.58
C GLY A 354 -9.16 3.21 -28.11
N LEU A 355 -10.28 2.54 -27.83
CA LEU A 355 -10.71 2.19 -26.48
C LEU A 355 -9.71 1.25 -25.78
N VAL A 356 -9.29 0.17 -26.45
CA VAL A 356 -8.31 -0.80 -25.92
C VAL A 356 -6.98 -0.10 -25.63
N MET A 357 -6.49 0.72 -26.57
CA MET A 357 -5.24 1.47 -26.40
C MET A 357 -5.31 2.47 -25.25
N THR A 358 -6.43 3.18 -25.08
CA THR A 358 -6.64 4.08 -23.94
C THR A 358 -6.65 3.30 -22.62
N CYS A 359 -7.32 2.15 -22.54
CA CYS A 359 -7.31 1.31 -21.34
C CYS A 359 -5.92 0.78 -21.03
N LEU A 360 -5.19 0.30 -22.04
CA LEU A 360 -3.81 -0.17 -21.91
C LEU A 360 -2.88 0.93 -21.39
N PHE A 361 -2.94 2.14 -21.97
CA PHE A 361 -2.11 3.26 -21.51
C PHE A 361 -2.46 3.71 -20.10
N MET A 362 -3.75 3.76 -19.74
CA MET A 362 -4.17 4.08 -18.37
C MET A 362 -3.55 3.13 -17.34
N VAL A 363 -3.61 1.82 -17.62
CA VAL A 363 -3.01 0.79 -16.75
C VAL A 363 -1.49 0.90 -16.71
N ALA A 364 -0.84 1.00 -17.86
CA ALA A 364 0.62 1.05 -17.96
C ALA A 364 1.22 2.28 -17.27
N LEU A 365 0.64 3.47 -17.50
CA LEU A 365 1.12 4.72 -16.89
C LEU A 365 0.91 4.72 -15.37
N THR A 366 -0.23 4.21 -14.90
CA THR A 366 -0.51 4.09 -13.47
C THR A 366 0.43 3.10 -12.80
N ALA A 367 0.66 1.93 -13.41
CA ALA A 367 1.61 0.94 -12.90
C ALA A 367 3.04 1.52 -12.82
N ASN A 368 3.49 2.20 -13.87
CA ASN A 368 4.79 2.87 -13.88
C ASN A 368 4.91 3.95 -12.80
N TYR A 369 3.86 4.73 -12.57
CA TYR A 369 3.83 5.72 -11.49
C TYR A 369 3.92 5.06 -10.12
N MET A 370 3.17 3.98 -9.87
CA MET A 370 3.22 3.23 -8.61
C MET A 370 4.60 2.64 -8.34
N VAL A 371 5.27 2.09 -9.37
CA VAL A 371 6.65 1.61 -9.24
C VAL A 371 7.59 2.74 -8.83
N LYS A 372 7.47 3.93 -9.42
CA LYS A 372 8.28 5.10 -9.04
C LYS A 372 8.03 5.56 -7.60
N VAL A 373 6.77 5.53 -7.14
CA VAL A 373 6.43 5.87 -5.75
C VAL A 373 7.04 4.85 -4.79
N ALA A 374 6.85 3.55 -5.05
CA ALA A 374 7.42 2.49 -4.22
C ALA A 374 8.96 2.51 -4.19
N GLN A 375 9.62 2.90 -5.28
CA GLN A 375 11.06 3.11 -5.32
C GLN A 375 11.48 4.26 -4.39
N ARG A 376 10.82 5.42 -4.48
CA ARG A 376 11.12 6.57 -3.61
C ARG A 376 10.94 6.25 -2.13
N GLU A 377 9.89 5.50 -1.77
CA GLU A 377 9.68 5.06 -0.39
C GLU A 377 10.80 4.14 0.11
N ARG A 378 11.23 3.18 -0.73
CA ARG A 378 12.35 2.29 -0.39
C ARG A 378 13.66 3.05 -0.23
N ASP A 379 13.93 4.02 -1.10
CA ASP A 379 15.15 4.82 -1.03
C ASP A 379 15.16 5.71 0.23
N ALA A 380 14.02 6.34 0.56
CA ALA A 380 13.87 7.09 1.80
C ALA A 380 14.02 6.21 3.05
N GLN A 381 13.49 4.98 3.03
CA GLN A 381 13.68 4.03 4.13
C GLN A 381 15.16 3.62 4.30
N LYS A 382 15.89 3.43 3.19
CA LYS A 382 17.33 3.13 3.22
C LYS A 382 18.13 4.29 3.79
N GLU A 383 17.85 5.51 3.35
CA GLU A 383 18.52 6.72 3.86
C GLU A 383 18.27 6.92 5.35
N ALA A 384 17.01 6.76 5.80
CA ALA A 384 16.65 6.82 7.22
C ALA A 384 17.34 5.73 8.04
N ALA A 385 17.47 4.51 7.50
CA ALA A 385 18.19 3.41 8.17
C ALA A 385 19.69 3.68 8.28
N GLN A 386 20.32 4.27 7.25
CA GLN A 386 21.73 4.65 7.27
C GLN A 386 22.01 5.74 8.30
N LEU A 387 21.20 6.81 8.31
CA LEU A 387 21.32 7.90 9.29
C LEU A 387 21.16 7.37 10.72
N LYS A 388 20.20 6.48 10.95
CA LYS A 388 19.99 5.85 12.25
C LYS A 388 21.21 5.01 12.66
N SER A 389 21.78 4.22 11.75
CA SER A 389 22.98 3.42 12.02
C SER A 389 24.19 4.30 12.36
N GLU A 390 24.38 5.41 11.65
CA GLU A 390 25.47 6.36 11.93
C GLU A 390 25.30 7.03 13.31
N GLN A 391 24.07 7.42 13.65
CA GLN A 391 23.75 7.96 14.98
C GLN A 391 24.00 6.93 16.09
N THR A 392 23.58 5.67 15.89
CA THR A 392 23.82 4.60 16.86
C THR A 392 25.32 4.36 17.05
N PHE A 393 26.10 4.30 15.98
CA PHE A 393 27.55 4.15 16.06
C PHE A 393 28.22 5.31 16.82
N LYS A 394 27.84 6.56 16.53
CA LYS A 394 28.33 7.75 17.25
C LYS A 394 27.96 7.73 18.72
N LEU A 395 26.73 7.32 19.04
CA LEU A 395 26.25 7.21 20.41
C LEU A 395 27.01 6.12 21.18
N GLU A 396 27.21 4.94 20.59
CA GLU A 396 27.99 3.85 21.20
C GLU A 396 29.44 4.27 21.46
N ALA A 397 30.07 4.97 20.51
CA ALA A 397 31.42 5.51 20.70
C ALA A 397 31.47 6.52 21.86
N LEU A 398 30.52 7.45 21.92
CA LEU A 398 30.42 8.45 23.00
C LEU A 398 30.14 7.81 24.36
N VAL A 399 29.23 6.83 24.41
CA VAL A 399 28.93 6.08 25.65
C VAL A 399 30.19 5.38 26.12
N ARG A 400 30.91 4.69 25.23
CA ARG A 400 32.17 4.03 25.58
C ARG A 400 33.23 5.00 26.10
N GLU A 401 33.40 6.15 25.44
CA GLU A 401 34.31 7.20 25.88
C GLU A 401 33.95 7.70 27.30
N ARG A 402 32.66 7.96 27.55
CA ARG A 402 32.17 8.41 28.86
C ARG A 402 32.34 7.35 29.94
N THR A 403 32.08 6.08 29.63
CA THR A 403 32.29 4.97 30.57
C THR A 403 33.76 4.87 30.98
N LEU A 404 34.68 4.93 30.01
CA LEU A 404 36.12 4.90 30.32
C LEU A 404 36.57 6.09 31.17
N ALA A 405 36.10 7.31 30.86
CA ALA A 405 36.41 8.50 31.66
C ALA A 405 35.85 8.40 33.10
N LEU A 406 34.63 7.85 33.26
CA LEU A 406 34.02 7.60 34.57
C LEU A 406 34.81 6.56 35.37
N GLU A 407 35.23 5.46 34.75
CA GLU A 407 36.07 4.44 35.38
C GLU A 407 37.39 5.03 35.88
N GLN A 408 38.09 5.81 35.05
CA GLN A 408 39.33 6.49 35.44
C GLN A 408 39.13 7.45 36.62
N THR A 409 38.04 8.22 36.58
CA THR A 409 37.70 9.15 37.68
C THR A 409 37.41 8.40 38.97
N ASN A 410 36.69 7.27 38.89
CA ASN A 410 36.40 6.43 40.05
C ASN A 410 37.67 5.82 40.66
N ILE A 411 38.62 5.39 39.83
CA ILE A 411 39.92 4.87 40.30
C ILE A 411 40.68 5.98 41.06
N ALA A 412 40.80 7.17 40.46
CA ALA A 412 41.49 8.30 41.10
C ALA A 412 40.82 8.72 42.42
N LEU A 413 39.48 8.74 42.46
CA LEU A 413 38.73 9.01 43.70
C LEU A 413 38.95 7.94 44.77
N ALA A 414 39.03 6.66 44.37
CA ALA A 414 39.31 5.57 45.30
C ALA A 414 40.72 5.66 45.87
N GLU A 415 41.72 6.04 45.07
CA GLU A 415 43.09 6.27 45.53
C GLU A 415 43.17 7.43 46.52
N LEU A 416 42.57 8.58 46.21
CA LEU A 416 42.51 9.74 47.11
C LEU A 416 41.80 9.42 48.44
N ALA A 417 40.80 8.54 48.42
CA ALA A 417 40.06 8.12 49.60
C ALA A 417 40.71 6.96 50.37
N SER A 418 41.91 6.49 49.99
CA SER A 418 42.56 5.31 50.60
C SER A 418 43.52 5.65 51.76
N LYS A 419 43.90 6.91 51.93
CA LYS A 419 44.86 7.36 52.95
C LYS A 419 44.21 8.27 53.99
N ASP A 420 44.84 8.37 55.15
CA ASP A 420 44.54 9.37 56.17
C ASP A 420 45.25 10.68 55.86
N SER A 421 44.52 11.79 55.86
CA SER A 421 45.00 13.10 55.40
C SER A 421 46.07 13.75 56.28
N LEU A 422 46.28 13.26 57.51
CA LEU A 422 47.29 13.79 58.42
C LEU A 422 48.57 12.96 58.40
N THR A 423 48.43 11.64 58.37
CA THR A 423 49.53 10.68 58.54
C THR A 423 50.01 10.06 57.23
N GLU A 424 49.26 10.22 56.12
CA GLU A 424 49.51 9.60 54.81
C GLU A 424 49.58 8.06 54.82
N LEU A 425 49.32 7.44 55.98
CA LEU A 425 49.11 6.01 56.09
C LEU A 425 47.77 5.62 55.44
N PRO A 426 47.61 4.36 55.01
CA PRO A 426 46.29 3.76 54.81
C PRO A 426 45.31 4.16 55.92
N ASN A 427 44.10 4.55 55.54
CA ASN A 427 43.05 4.80 56.54
C ASN A 427 42.39 3.48 56.97
N ARG A 428 41.52 3.56 57.98
CA ARG A 428 40.74 2.42 58.46
C ARG A 428 40.01 1.67 57.35
N ARG A 429 39.44 2.35 56.36
CA ARG A 429 38.74 1.70 55.24
C ARG A 429 39.71 0.85 54.41
N THR A 430 40.92 1.32 54.15
CA THR A 430 41.94 0.54 53.42
C THR A 430 42.42 -0.66 54.21
N LEU A 431 42.52 -0.54 55.54
CA LEU A 431 42.78 -1.68 56.43
C LEU A 431 41.66 -2.72 56.34
N ASP A 432 40.40 -2.29 56.48
CA ASP A 432 39.22 -3.18 56.42
C ASP A 432 39.19 -3.94 55.07
N LEU A 433 39.44 -3.23 53.95
CA LEU A 433 39.53 -3.85 52.62
C LEU A 433 40.69 -4.84 52.49
N PHE A 434 41.84 -4.56 53.09
CA PHE A 434 42.99 -5.47 53.09
C PHE A 434 42.68 -6.74 53.89
N VAL A 435 42.03 -6.57 55.04
CA VAL A 435 41.57 -7.65 55.90
C VAL A 435 40.55 -8.52 55.16
N ASP A 436 39.50 -7.93 54.58
CA ASP A 436 38.46 -8.64 53.84
C ASP A 436 39.02 -9.41 52.64
N LYS A 437 39.91 -8.80 51.85
CA LYS A 437 40.59 -9.48 50.72
C LYS A 437 41.46 -10.66 51.18
N THR A 438 42.09 -10.53 52.34
CA THR A 438 42.94 -11.60 52.90
C THR A 438 42.11 -12.72 53.51
N PHE A 439 40.94 -12.39 54.05
CA PHE A 439 40.05 -13.28 54.80
C PHE A 439 38.78 -13.66 54.03
N ASP A 440 38.82 -13.65 52.69
CA ASP A 440 37.74 -14.19 51.86
C ASP A 440 37.72 -15.73 52.00
N LYS A 441 36.76 -16.19 52.80
CA LYS A 441 36.58 -17.59 53.23
C LYS A 441 36.40 -18.57 52.07
N THR A 442 36.17 -18.10 50.85
CA THR A 442 35.89 -18.95 49.68
C THR A 442 37.12 -19.39 48.88
N LEU A 443 38.29 -18.76 49.06
CA LEU A 443 39.46 -19.00 48.21
C LEU A 443 40.76 -19.46 48.89
N HIS A 444 40.96 -19.24 50.21
CA HIS A 444 42.28 -19.42 50.84
C HIS A 444 42.24 -20.33 52.08
N ASN A 445 42.19 -21.65 51.86
CA ASN A 445 42.07 -22.68 52.91
C ASN A 445 43.23 -22.76 53.94
N HIS A 446 44.22 -21.85 53.86
CA HIS A 446 45.40 -21.81 54.74
C HIS A 446 45.91 -20.39 55.07
N ALA A 447 45.10 -19.34 54.83
CA ALA A 447 45.49 -17.98 55.18
C ALA A 447 45.33 -17.71 56.69
N ALA A 448 46.39 -17.21 57.33
CA ALA A 448 46.32 -16.62 58.66
C ALA A 448 46.59 -15.12 58.56
N LEU A 449 46.04 -14.35 59.48
CA LEU A 449 46.22 -12.89 59.52
C LEU A 449 46.69 -12.51 60.92
N ALA A 450 47.82 -11.81 61.00
CA ALA A 450 48.28 -11.21 62.25
C ALA A 450 47.71 -9.79 62.36
N ILE A 451 47.10 -9.46 63.49
CA ILE A 451 46.45 -8.17 63.74
C ILE A 451 47.05 -7.57 65.00
N ALA A 452 47.52 -6.34 64.92
CA ALA A 452 47.93 -5.54 66.07
C ALA A 452 47.15 -4.23 66.11
N LEU A 453 46.63 -3.88 67.27
CA LEU A 453 46.06 -2.58 67.58
C LEU A 453 47.04 -1.84 68.49
N ILE A 454 47.24 -0.56 68.20
CA ILE A 454 48.24 0.30 68.81
C ILE A 454 47.53 1.55 69.29
N ASP A 455 47.78 1.95 70.54
CA ASP A 455 47.27 3.19 71.12
C ASP A 455 48.42 3.94 71.81
N LEU A 456 48.56 5.23 71.50
CA LEU A 456 49.62 6.05 72.06
C LEU A 456 49.31 6.45 73.50
N ASP A 457 50.24 6.16 74.40
CA ASP A 457 50.02 6.38 75.83
C ASP A 457 49.95 7.85 76.19
N HIS A 458 48.90 8.21 76.93
CA HIS A 458 48.65 9.57 77.40
C HIS A 458 48.63 10.63 76.28
N PHE A 459 48.26 10.26 75.04
CA PHE A 459 48.24 11.18 73.91
C PHE A 459 47.40 12.45 74.15
N LYS A 460 46.24 12.30 74.82
CA LYS A 460 45.43 13.44 75.25
C LYS A 460 46.21 14.42 76.13
N SER A 461 47.05 13.93 77.04
CA SER A 461 47.91 14.79 77.88
C SER A 461 48.95 15.54 77.04
N ILE A 462 49.41 14.97 75.93
CA ILE A 462 50.32 15.65 75.00
C ILE A 462 49.58 16.82 74.34
N ASN A 463 48.39 16.58 73.79
CA ASN A 463 47.56 17.63 73.20
C ASN A 463 47.21 18.73 74.19
N ASP A 464 46.80 18.35 75.41
CA ASP A 464 46.39 19.30 76.45
C ASP A 464 47.57 20.15 76.97
N THR A 465 48.81 19.65 76.87
CA THR A 465 50.01 20.34 77.38
C THR A 465 50.74 21.15 76.31
N PHE A 466 50.89 20.59 75.11
CA PHE A 466 51.74 21.15 74.04
C PHE A 466 50.94 21.65 72.83
N GLY A 467 49.61 21.51 72.86
CA GLY A 467 48.72 21.89 71.77
C GLY A 467 48.54 20.79 70.72
N HIS A 468 47.47 20.93 69.92
CA HIS A 468 47.13 19.95 68.88
C HIS A 468 48.17 19.87 67.77
N ASP A 469 48.85 20.97 67.43
CA ASP A 469 49.91 20.96 66.40
C ASP A 469 51.08 20.05 66.80
N ALA A 470 51.46 20.04 68.09
CA ALA A 470 52.49 19.14 68.62
C ALA A 470 51.99 17.68 68.62
N GLY A 471 50.71 17.44 68.91
CA GLY A 471 50.09 16.13 68.75
C GLY A 471 50.10 15.62 67.32
N ASP A 472 49.84 16.48 66.35
CA ASP A 472 49.90 16.16 64.92
C ASP A 472 51.32 15.78 64.47
N GLU A 473 52.35 16.46 64.99
CA GLU A 473 53.75 16.06 64.78
C GLU A 473 54.06 14.68 65.38
N VAL A 474 53.51 14.37 66.56
CA VAL A 474 53.61 13.04 67.17
C VAL A 474 52.96 11.98 66.27
N LEU A 475 51.75 12.22 65.79
CA LEU A 475 51.07 11.29 64.89
C LEU A 475 51.82 11.08 63.58
N LYS A 476 52.38 12.15 62.99
CA LYS A 476 53.25 12.06 61.79
C LYS A 476 54.54 11.30 62.06
N GLY A 477 55.16 11.51 63.23
CA GLY A 477 56.36 10.78 63.63
C GLY A 477 56.11 9.28 63.78
N ILE A 478 54.98 8.91 64.39
CA ILE A 478 54.53 7.52 64.48
C ILE A 478 54.23 6.93 63.10
N ALA A 479 53.55 7.71 62.26
CA ALA A 479 53.26 7.31 60.90
C ALA A 479 54.51 7.01 60.07
N ASN A 480 55.56 7.83 60.20
CA ASN A 480 56.85 7.60 59.51
C ASN A 480 57.56 6.32 59.95
N ILE A 481 57.35 5.88 61.20
CA ILE A 481 57.89 4.60 61.70
C ILE A 481 57.10 3.42 61.12
N LEU A 482 55.78 3.59 60.94
CA LEU A 482 54.89 2.55 60.43
C LEU A 482 54.86 2.47 58.89
N ALA A 483 55.13 3.57 58.18
CA ALA A 483 55.03 3.64 56.73
C ALA A 483 55.89 2.60 55.97
N PRO A 484 57.14 2.29 56.39
CA PRO A 484 57.95 1.26 55.74
C PRO A 484 57.41 -0.17 55.86
N LEU A 485 56.40 -0.39 56.72
CA LEU A 485 55.76 -1.70 56.89
C LEU A 485 54.69 -2.00 55.84
N ASN A 486 54.28 -1.01 55.04
CA ASN A 486 53.24 -1.16 54.04
C ASN A 486 53.80 -1.81 52.77
N ASP A 487 53.31 -3.01 52.43
CA ASP A 487 53.60 -3.73 51.19
C ASP A 487 52.40 -4.59 50.73
N GLU A 488 52.58 -5.49 49.76
CA GLU A 488 51.49 -6.37 49.28
C GLU A 488 51.00 -7.38 50.35
N GLY A 489 51.83 -7.69 51.33
CA GLY A 489 51.59 -8.65 52.40
C GLY A 489 51.24 -8.02 53.75
N GLN A 490 51.33 -6.70 53.91
CA GLN A 490 51.15 -6.02 55.18
C GLN A 490 50.61 -4.60 55.01
N VAL A 491 49.66 -4.21 55.86
CA VAL A 491 49.12 -2.85 55.95
C VAL A 491 49.23 -2.33 57.38
N ALA A 492 49.90 -1.20 57.55
CA ALA A 492 49.88 -0.37 58.74
C ALA A 492 49.03 0.89 58.46
N ALA A 493 47.94 1.06 59.21
CA ALA A 493 46.92 2.07 58.98
C ALA A 493 46.69 2.93 60.22
N ARG A 494 46.21 4.16 60.02
CA ARG A 494 45.61 4.95 61.11
C ARG A 494 44.17 4.47 61.30
N TYR A 495 43.90 3.89 62.48
CA TYR A 495 42.60 3.29 62.80
C TYR A 495 41.57 4.36 63.23
N GLY A 496 42.02 5.38 63.94
CA GLY A 496 41.24 6.57 64.31
C GLY A 496 41.89 7.36 65.43
N GLY A 497 41.86 8.69 65.39
CA GLY A 497 42.48 9.52 66.44
C GLY A 497 43.97 9.22 66.62
N GLU A 498 44.35 8.74 67.80
CA GLU A 498 45.69 8.27 68.20
C GLU A 498 45.92 6.76 68.01
N GLU A 499 44.94 6.03 67.50
CA GLU A 499 45.00 4.59 67.31
C GLU A 499 45.54 4.22 65.93
N PHE A 500 46.45 3.26 65.90
CA PHE A 500 47.01 2.67 64.70
C PHE A 500 46.75 1.16 64.69
N ALA A 501 46.75 0.57 63.52
CA ALA A 501 46.58 -0.87 63.37
C ALA A 501 47.55 -1.42 62.33
N ILE A 502 48.02 -2.64 62.56
CA ILE A 502 48.84 -3.39 61.62
C ILE A 502 48.14 -4.71 61.33
N ALA A 503 47.91 -5.01 60.05
CA ALA A 503 47.45 -6.30 59.56
C ALA A 503 48.51 -6.90 58.64
N LYS A 504 49.02 -8.10 58.93
CA LYS A 504 50.02 -8.81 58.12
C LYS A 504 49.47 -10.17 57.68
N ARG A 505 49.55 -10.46 56.38
CA ARG A 505 49.26 -11.78 55.82
C ARG A 505 50.31 -12.75 56.30
N VAL A 506 49.86 -13.88 56.82
CA VAL A 506 50.69 -14.98 57.27
C VAL A 506 50.37 -16.16 56.36
N THR A 507 51.33 -16.52 55.50
CA THR A 507 51.21 -17.71 54.64
C THR A 507 51.62 -18.93 55.44
N GLN A 508 50.94 -20.07 55.29
CA GLN A 508 51.34 -21.33 55.92
C GLN A 508 51.94 -22.28 54.89
N PRO A 509 53.27 -22.29 54.65
CA PRO A 509 53.86 -23.31 53.79
C PRO A 509 54.00 -24.66 54.50
N ASN A 510 54.31 -24.69 55.82
CA ASN A 510 54.83 -25.91 56.49
C ASN A 510 54.26 -26.21 57.90
N GLY A 511 53.11 -25.64 58.28
CA GLY A 511 52.39 -26.04 59.51
C GLY A 511 53.05 -25.69 60.86
N ASN A 512 54.15 -24.93 60.90
CA ASN A 512 54.84 -24.56 62.13
C ASN A 512 54.42 -23.16 62.63
N GLN A 513 53.30 -23.09 63.35
CA GLN A 513 52.65 -21.84 63.79
C GLN A 513 53.50 -20.98 64.75
N SER A 514 54.47 -21.56 65.45
CA SER A 514 55.30 -20.86 66.43
C SER A 514 56.26 -19.85 65.79
N SER A 515 56.81 -20.14 64.61
CA SER A 515 57.84 -19.28 63.99
C SER A 515 57.29 -17.94 63.47
N GLU A 516 56.06 -17.91 62.95
CA GLU A 516 55.44 -16.70 62.37
C GLU A 516 54.85 -15.77 63.44
N ALA A 517 54.31 -16.35 64.52
CA ALA A 517 53.91 -15.60 65.71
C ALA A 517 55.11 -14.88 66.33
N GLU A 518 56.25 -15.58 66.42
CA GLU A 518 57.51 -15.02 66.90
C GLU A 518 58.06 -13.93 65.97
N GLU A 519 57.94 -14.10 64.66
CA GLU A 519 58.38 -13.08 63.68
C GLU A 519 57.55 -11.80 63.79
N PHE A 520 56.22 -11.92 63.86
CA PHE A 520 55.35 -10.76 64.03
C PHE A 520 55.55 -10.10 65.40
N ALA A 521 55.72 -10.89 66.47
CA ALA A 521 56.06 -10.36 67.79
C ALA A 521 57.39 -9.57 67.77
N LYS A 522 58.44 -10.11 67.15
CA LYS A 522 59.74 -9.41 66.97
C LYS A 522 59.58 -8.13 66.17
N GLN A 523 58.76 -8.14 65.12
CA GLN A 523 58.46 -6.94 64.34
C GLN A 523 57.76 -5.88 65.20
N LEU A 524 56.78 -6.27 66.03
CA LEU A 524 56.11 -5.36 66.96
C LEU A 524 57.08 -4.84 68.04
N GLU A 525 58.03 -5.64 68.52
CA GLU A 525 59.07 -5.18 69.44
C GLU A 525 59.98 -4.11 68.83
N ILE A 526 60.34 -4.27 67.54
CA ILE A 526 61.12 -3.27 66.80
C ILE A 526 60.32 -1.96 66.66
N VAL A 527 59.05 -2.06 66.26
CA VAL A 527 58.15 -0.90 66.13
C VAL A 527 57.97 -0.19 67.48
N HIS A 528 57.67 -0.95 68.53
CA HIS A 528 57.48 -0.43 69.88
C HIS A 528 58.75 0.25 70.43
N ARG A 529 59.93 -0.32 70.14
CA ARG A 529 61.22 0.31 70.50
C ARG A 529 61.43 1.61 69.74
N ALA A 530 61.11 1.64 68.44
CA ALA A 530 61.21 2.84 67.63
C ALA A 530 60.28 3.95 68.14
N PHE A 531 59.05 3.62 68.54
CA PHE A 531 58.14 4.59 69.19
C PHE A 531 58.74 5.18 70.46
N ASN A 532 59.31 4.34 71.33
CA ASN A 532 59.95 4.75 72.57
C ASN A 532 61.22 5.60 72.39
N GLN A 533 61.86 5.50 71.22
CA GLN A 533 63.05 6.26 70.84
C GLN A 533 62.72 7.51 70.02
N LEU A 534 61.46 7.70 69.63
CA LEU A 534 61.01 8.85 68.86
C LEU A 534 61.17 10.11 69.71
N ALA A 535 62.10 10.97 69.30
CA ALA A 535 62.34 12.27 69.91
C ALA A 535 61.72 13.35 69.05
N ILE A 536 60.76 14.08 69.61
CA ILE A 536 60.06 15.18 68.94
C ILE A 536 60.29 16.45 69.75
N ALA A 537 60.83 17.47 69.08
CA ALA A 537 61.23 18.72 69.72
C ALA A 537 60.04 19.50 70.29
N SER A 538 58.86 19.45 69.64
CA SER A 538 57.65 20.15 70.07
C SER A 538 57.04 19.61 71.37
N ILE A 539 57.49 18.45 71.84
CA ILE A 539 57.11 17.86 73.13
C ILE A 539 58.30 17.74 74.09
N ASP A 540 59.30 18.63 73.94
CA ASP A 540 60.54 18.67 74.74
C ASP A 540 61.31 17.35 74.77
N ASN A 541 61.28 16.58 73.68
CA ASN A 541 61.87 15.24 73.57
C ASN A 541 61.36 14.25 74.64
N ARG A 542 60.13 14.43 75.11
CA ARG A 542 59.47 13.49 76.02
C ARG A 542 59.34 12.12 75.35
N LYS A 543 59.68 11.06 76.10
CA LYS A 543 59.52 9.68 75.63
C LYS A 543 58.04 9.36 75.40
N LEU A 544 57.75 8.83 74.22
CA LEU A 544 56.41 8.38 73.84
C LEU A 544 56.28 6.88 74.10
N GLY A 545 55.32 6.50 74.93
CA GLY A 545 54.92 5.10 75.11
C GLY A 545 53.79 4.73 74.17
N ALA A 546 53.66 3.44 73.86
CA ALA A 546 52.48 2.92 73.18
C ALA A 546 52.09 1.57 73.76
N CYS A 547 50.80 1.34 73.90
CA CYS A 547 50.28 0.02 74.17
C CYS A 547 50.02 -0.69 72.84
N ILE A 548 50.42 -1.96 72.73
CA ILE A 548 50.17 -2.80 71.56
C ILE A 548 49.48 -4.09 71.99
N GLY A 549 48.25 -4.29 71.54
CA GLY A 549 47.52 -5.55 71.68
C GLY A 549 47.50 -6.28 70.36
N TRP A 550 47.90 -7.55 70.31
CA TRP A 550 47.92 -8.28 69.04
C TRP A 550 47.44 -9.73 69.16
N THR A 551 46.94 -10.27 68.06
CA THR A 551 46.45 -11.66 67.95
C THR A 551 46.84 -12.23 66.59
N LEU A 552 46.86 -13.56 66.50
CA LEU A 552 46.72 -14.26 65.22
C LEU A 552 45.24 -14.62 64.99
N CYS A 553 44.79 -14.46 63.75
CA CYS A 553 43.49 -14.89 63.25
C CYS A 553 43.71 -16.06 62.30
N LYS A 554 43.14 -17.22 62.61
CA LYS A 554 43.27 -18.43 61.78
C LYS A 554 42.09 -18.53 60.81
N GLY A 555 42.22 -19.28 59.70
CA GLY A 555 41.21 -19.34 58.64
C GLY A 555 39.78 -19.74 59.05
N SER A 556 39.58 -20.36 60.23
CA SER A 556 38.25 -20.67 60.79
C SER A 556 37.70 -19.60 61.75
N ASP A 557 38.52 -18.63 62.16
CA ASP A 557 38.15 -17.62 63.15
C ASP A 557 37.18 -16.59 62.56
N ASP A 558 36.41 -15.93 63.43
CA ASP A 558 35.70 -14.72 63.05
C ASP A 558 36.66 -13.53 63.16
N ILE A 559 36.82 -12.79 62.06
CA ILE A 559 37.69 -11.64 61.99
C ILE A 559 37.29 -10.55 62.99
N VAL A 560 35.98 -10.39 63.23
CA VAL A 560 35.46 -9.43 64.22
C VAL A 560 35.90 -9.83 65.62
N GLU A 561 35.84 -11.14 65.94
CA GLU A 561 36.30 -11.64 67.22
C GLU A 561 37.83 -11.52 67.35
N ALA A 562 38.60 -11.67 66.27
CA ALA A 562 40.04 -11.45 66.29
C ALA A 562 40.40 -9.98 66.62
N PHE A 563 39.76 -9.00 65.98
CA PHE A 563 39.93 -7.59 66.37
C PHE A 563 39.55 -7.36 67.84
N ARG A 564 38.47 -8.00 68.33
CA ARG A 564 38.08 -7.93 69.74
C ARG A 564 39.11 -8.54 70.68
N ARG A 565 39.80 -9.62 70.28
CA ARG A 565 40.92 -10.21 71.04
C ARG A 565 42.11 -9.26 71.12
N ALA A 566 42.51 -8.66 70.00
CA ALA A 566 43.58 -7.68 69.95
C ALA A 566 43.26 -6.45 70.82
N ASP A 567 42.02 -5.95 70.77
CA ASP A 567 41.56 -4.83 71.59
C ASP A 567 41.59 -5.14 73.09
N LYS A 568 41.13 -6.34 73.49
CA LYS A 568 41.26 -6.79 74.88
C LYS A 568 42.71 -6.87 75.34
N ALA A 569 43.61 -7.37 74.49
CA ALA A 569 45.05 -7.38 74.81
C ALA A 569 45.61 -5.96 74.97
N LEU A 570 45.18 -5.04 74.10
CA LEU A 570 45.56 -3.62 74.18
C LEU A 570 45.07 -3.00 75.48
N TYR A 571 43.83 -3.29 75.89
CA TYR A 571 43.28 -2.86 77.16
C TYR A 571 44.10 -3.39 78.36
N VAL A 572 44.50 -4.67 78.32
CA VAL A 572 45.37 -5.27 79.35
C VAL A 572 46.74 -4.58 79.41
N ALA A 573 47.30 -4.20 78.27
CA ALA A 573 48.55 -3.44 78.23
C ALA A 573 48.41 -2.07 78.94
N LYS A 574 47.28 -1.39 78.72
CA LYS A 574 46.96 -0.11 79.39
C LYS A 574 46.84 -0.26 80.91
N ASP A 575 46.23 -1.33 81.40
CA ASP A 575 46.02 -1.58 82.84
C ASP A 575 47.29 -2.02 83.58
N LYS A 576 48.20 -2.75 82.89
CA LYS A 576 49.46 -3.26 83.47
C LYS A 576 50.59 -2.23 83.58
N GLY A 577 50.28 -0.95 83.44
CA GLY A 577 51.25 0.13 83.57
C GLY A 577 51.73 0.75 82.26
N ARG A 578 51.06 0.44 81.13
CA ARG A 578 51.29 1.04 79.80
C ARG A 578 52.66 0.75 79.20
N ASN A 579 52.89 1.18 77.95
CA ASN A 579 54.12 0.95 77.19
C ASN A 579 54.52 -0.54 77.10
N LEU A 580 53.53 -1.38 76.78
CA LEU A 580 53.63 -2.83 76.77
C LEU A 580 53.06 -3.41 75.48
N ILE A 581 53.65 -4.53 75.06
CA ILE A 581 53.11 -5.40 74.01
C ILE A 581 52.46 -6.59 74.71
N ILE A 582 51.16 -6.80 74.51
CA ILE A 582 50.42 -7.93 75.06
C ILE A 582 49.87 -8.78 73.90
N PRO A 583 50.18 -10.09 73.86
CA PRO A 583 49.54 -11.00 72.92
C PRO A 583 48.21 -11.54 73.50
N ALA A 584 47.21 -11.70 72.64
CA ALA A 584 46.02 -12.52 72.88
C ALA A 584 46.20 -13.85 72.12
N LEU A 585 46.94 -14.78 72.71
CA LEU A 585 47.17 -16.12 72.16
C LEU A 585 45.98 -17.06 72.34
#